data_AF-A0A561P6F1-F1
#
_entry.id   AF-A0A561P6F1-F1
#
_cell.length_a   1.000
_cell.length_b   1.000
_cell.length_c   1.000
_cell.angle_alpha   90.00
_cell.angle_beta   90.00
_cell.angle_gamma   90.00
#
_symmetry.space_group_name_H-M   'P 1'
#
loop_
_entity.id
_entity.type
_entity.pdbx_description
1 polymer ?
#
loop_
_entity_poly.entity_id
_entity_poly.type
_entity_poly.pdbx_seq_one_letter_code
_entity_poly.pdbx_strand_id
1 'polypeptide(L)'
;MTHKHDNSLDEALHLRQILGNDSKQEEAFAAFIDGARNGSTKPKSETVANPGNMLYDIHTLLNGLSIAFKESYSQQCNISTPTYYRQMRPSYKIVNDKKVEVPQSFSNAEKYMIRKVLDDIFKGFCDFYVDFRAATE
;
A
#
# COMPACT_ATOMS: atom_id res chain seq x y z
N MET A 1 -9.28 31.86 -23.97
CA MET A 1 -9.13 31.59 -22.53
C MET A 1 -10.25 30.66 -22.12
N THR A 2 -9.99 29.35 -22.08
CA THR A 2 -10.99 28.33 -21.72
C THR A 2 -10.51 27.62 -20.46
N HIS A 3 -11.30 27.77 -19.40
CA HIS A 3 -11.13 27.11 -18.11
C HIS A 3 -11.08 25.60 -18.29
N LYS A 4 -9.95 24.99 -17.92
CA LYS A 4 -9.83 23.56 -17.61
C LYS A 4 -9.44 23.47 -16.14
N HIS A 5 -10.43 23.46 -15.28
CA HIS A 5 -10.28 23.12 -13.89
C HIS A 5 -11.53 22.31 -13.50
N ASP A 6 -11.31 21.26 -12.71
CA ASP A 6 -12.31 20.63 -11.83
C ASP A 6 -13.00 19.31 -12.28
N ASN A 7 -12.42 18.53 -13.20
CA ASN A 7 -12.98 17.21 -13.56
C ASN A 7 -12.40 16.01 -12.77
N SER A 8 -11.34 16.22 -11.97
CA SER A 8 -10.64 15.11 -11.27
C SER A 8 -11.24 14.76 -9.92
N LEU A 9 -11.91 15.72 -9.26
CA LEU A 9 -12.45 15.54 -7.92
C LEU A 9 -13.80 14.80 -7.95
N ASP A 10 -14.61 15.08 -8.98
CA ASP A 10 -15.88 14.41 -9.23
C ASP A 10 -15.70 12.94 -9.64
N GLU A 11 -14.63 12.64 -10.38
CA GLU A 11 -14.28 11.28 -10.78
C GLU A 11 -13.83 10.44 -9.57
N ALA A 12 -13.07 11.03 -8.64
CA ALA A 12 -12.68 10.41 -7.38
C ALA A 12 -13.89 10.17 -6.45
N LEU A 13 -14.84 11.10 -6.42
CA LEU A 13 -16.08 10.96 -5.64
C LEU A 13 -16.97 9.85 -6.20
N HIS A 14 -17.04 9.71 -7.53
CA HIS A 14 -17.82 8.68 -8.20
C HIS A 14 -17.23 7.28 -7.98
N LEU A 15 -15.89 7.14 -8.01
CA LEU A 15 -15.20 5.90 -7.67
C LEU A 15 -15.41 5.49 -6.20
N ARG A 16 -15.51 6.48 -5.28
CA ARG A 16 -15.82 6.25 -3.86
C ARG A 16 -17.22 5.66 -3.66
N GLN A 17 -18.17 6.00 -4.52
CA GLN A 17 -19.54 5.49 -4.50
C GLN A 17 -19.67 4.05 -5.04
N ILE A 18 -18.73 3.63 -5.90
CA ILE A 18 -18.71 2.31 -6.54
C ILE A 18 -18.03 1.26 -5.64
N LEU A 19 -17.03 1.64 -4.85
CA LEU A 19 -16.17 0.74 -4.08
C LEU A 19 -16.66 0.54 -2.63
N GLY A 20 -17.92 0.16 -2.45
CA GLY A 20 -18.62 -0.04 -1.18
C GLY A 20 -17.74 -0.32 0.05
N ASN A 21 -17.93 0.49 1.10
CA ASN A 21 -17.27 0.38 2.40
C ASN A 21 -17.44 -1.01 3.01
N ASP A 22 -16.39 -1.83 2.96
CA ASP A 22 -16.31 -3.07 3.71
C ASP A 22 -15.75 -2.75 5.10
N SER A 23 -16.63 -2.66 6.10
CA SER A 23 -16.33 -2.13 7.45
C SER A 23 -15.17 -2.86 8.15
N LYS A 24 -14.90 -4.11 7.76
CA LYS A 24 -13.80 -4.92 8.29
C LYS A 24 -12.43 -4.50 7.78
N GLN A 25 -12.37 -3.85 6.61
CA GLN A 25 -11.13 -3.37 6.00
C GLN A 25 -10.72 -2.00 6.54
N GLU A 26 -11.69 -1.10 6.79
CA GLU A 26 -11.47 0.14 7.53
C GLU A 26 -10.92 -0.15 8.94
N GLU A 27 -11.44 -1.17 9.62
CA GLU A 27 -10.97 -1.58 10.95
C GLU A 27 -9.54 -2.15 10.92
N ALA A 28 -9.19 -2.92 9.88
CA ALA A 28 -7.84 -3.46 9.71
C ALA A 28 -6.80 -2.37 9.36
N PHE A 29 -7.19 -1.38 8.54
CA PHE A 29 -6.34 -0.24 8.23
C PHE A 29 -6.22 0.71 9.42
N ALA A 30 -7.31 0.97 10.15
CA ALA A 30 -7.30 1.72 11.39
C ALA A 30 -6.41 1.04 12.44
N ALA A 31 -6.49 -0.28 12.60
CA ALA A 31 -5.60 -1.05 13.46
C ALA A 31 -4.12 -0.99 13.02
N PHE A 32 -3.87 -0.87 11.72
CA PHE A 32 -2.52 -0.65 11.19
C PHE A 32 -2.01 0.78 11.45
N ILE A 33 -2.84 1.81 11.27
CA ILE A 33 -2.49 3.21 11.60
C ILE A 33 -2.29 3.36 13.12
N ASP A 34 -3.13 2.72 13.93
CA ASP A 34 -2.99 2.69 15.39
C ASP A 34 -1.78 1.86 15.82
N GLY A 35 -1.47 0.77 15.13
CA GLY A 35 -0.23 -0.01 15.36
C GLY A 35 1.04 0.72 14.89
N ALA A 36 0.92 1.59 13.89
CA ALA A 36 1.98 2.49 13.43
C ALA A 36 2.20 3.64 14.41
N ARG A 37 1.13 4.13 15.06
CA ARG A 37 1.19 5.11 16.17
C ARG A 37 1.67 4.49 17.49
N ASN A 38 1.27 3.26 17.78
CA ASN A 38 1.51 2.55 19.03
C ASN A 38 2.37 1.30 18.81
N GLY A 39 3.56 1.46 18.22
CA GLY A 39 4.68 0.52 18.23
C GLY A 39 4.34 -0.98 18.31
N SER A 40 4.35 -1.64 17.15
CA SER A 40 4.24 -3.10 16.98
C SER A 40 5.03 -3.93 18.02
N THR A 41 4.32 -4.83 18.72
CA THR A 41 4.90 -5.84 19.61
C THR A 41 5.57 -6.97 18.81
N LYS A 42 6.86 -6.83 18.49
CA LYS A 42 7.86 -7.93 18.47
C LYS A 42 9.29 -7.37 18.42
N PRO A 43 10.26 -7.95 19.16
CA PRO A 43 11.50 -7.26 19.46
C PRO A 43 12.57 -7.43 18.35
N LYS A 44 12.97 -6.32 17.71
CA LYS A 44 14.36 -6.05 17.31
C LYS A 44 14.51 -4.56 16.92
N SER A 45 15.38 -3.88 17.67
CA SER A 45 15.63 -2.42 17.73
C SER A 45 14.44 -1.57 18.16
N GLU A 46 14.53 -0.96 19.35
CA GLU A 46 13.67 0.14 19.79
C GLU A 46 13.69 1.23 18.72
N THR A 47 12.66 1.26 17.88
CA THR A 47 12.33 2.45 17.12
C THR A 47 11.67 3.38 18.11
N VAL A 48 12.43 4.35 18.61
CA VAL A 48 11.92 5.35 19.54
C VAL A 48 10.76 6.06 18.85
N ALA A 49 9.54 5.85 19.36
CA ALA A 49 8.36 6.55 18.89
C ALA A 49 8.60 8.06 19.08
N ASN A 50 8.43 8.85 18.01
CA ASN A 50 8.53 10.31 18.05
C ASN A 50 7.20 10.96 17.64
N PRO A 51 6.14 10.76 18.43
CA PRO A 51 4.80 11.24 18.10
C PRO A 51 4.79 12.77 18.02
N GLY A 52 4.19 13.32 16.96
CA GLY A 52 4.11 14.75 16.71
C GLY A 52 5.26 15.33 15.87
N ASN A 53 6.28 14.52 15.56
CA ASN A 53 7.23 14.86 14.51
C ASN A 53 6.66 14.46 13.16
N MET A 54 6.23 15.45 12.36
CA MET A 54 5.67 15.22 11.04
C MET A 54 6.55 14.38 10.11
N LEU A 55 7.89 14.53 10.17
CA LEU A 55 8.80 13.72 9.36
C LEU A 55 8.81 12.26 9.80
N TYR A 56 8.73 12.02 11.11
CA TYR A 56 8.63 10.67 11.67
C TYR A 56 7.29 10.01 11.30
N ASP A 57 6.19 10.76 11.37
CA ASP A 57 4.85 10.28 11.04
C ASP A 57 4.74 9.90 9.55
N ILE A 58 5.24 10.76 8.65
CA ILE A 58 5.30 10.48 7.21
C ILE A 58 6.18 9.26 6.92
N HIS A 59 7.36 9.18 7.53
CA HIS A 59 8.27 8.05 7.34
C HIS A 59 7.65 6.72 7.79
N THR A 60 6.97 6.73 8.94
CA THR A 60 6.31 5.54 9.50
C THR A 60 5.17 5.07 8.60
N LEU A 61 4.35 6.01 8.12
CA LEU A 61 3.27 5.73 7.18
C LEU A 61 3.77 5.11 5.87
N LEU A 62 4.76 5.73 5.23
CA LEU A 62 5.29 5.26 3.94
C LEU A 62 5.92 3.87 4.03
N ASN A 63 6.67 3.60 5.10
CA ASN A 63 7.24 2.27 5.32
C ASN A 63 6.14 1.23 5.54
N GLY A 64 5.15 1.57 6.37
CA GLY A 64 4.09 0.65 6.70
C GLY A 64 3.20 0.32 5.49
N LEU A 65 3.06 1.21 4.50
CA LEU A 65 2.34 0.93 3.24
C LEU A 65 2.86 -0.35 2.56
N SER A 66 4.19 -0.49 2.46
CA SER A 66 4.81 -1.66 1.84
C SER A 66 4.58 -2.95 2.65
N ILE A 67 4.52 -2.83 3.98
CA ILE A 67 4.27 -3.94 4.90
C ILE A 67 2.82 -4.39 4.77
N ALA A 68 1.87 -3.45 4.82
CA ALA A 68 0.44 -3.70 4.66
C ALA A 68 0.14 -4.34 3.31
N PHE A 69 0.78 -3.88 2.22
CA PHE A 69 0.61 -4.47 0.90
C PHE A 69 1.06 -5.93 0.87
N LYS A 70 2.28 -6.19 1.36
CA LYS A 70 2.81 -7.55 1.44
C LYS A 70 1.88 -8.45 2.24
N GLU A 71 1.43 -8.01 3.42
CA GLU A 71 0.60 -8.82 4.32
C GLU A 71 -0.79 -9.10 3.72
N SER A 72 -1.47 -8.08 3.21
CA SER A 72 -2.79 -8.23 2.59
C SER A 72 -2.73 -9.09 1.33
N TYR A 73 -1.77 -8.84 0.43
CA TYR A 73 -1.60 -9.65 -0.78
C TYR A 73 -1.22 -11.09 -0.42
N SER A 74 -0.37 -11.28 0.59
CA SER A 74 0.03 -12.62 1.03
C SER A 74 -1.13 -13.42 1.59
N GLN A 75 -1.98 -12.78 2.37
CA GLN A 75 -3.17 -13.39 2.95
C GLN A 75 -4.22 -13.73 1.89
N GLN A 76 -4.54 -12.79 0.99
CA GLN A 76 -5.58 -13.00 -0.01
C GLN A 76 -5.19 -14.00 -1.10
N CYS A 77 -3.90 -14.08 -1.44
CA CYS A 77 -3.39 -15.03 -2.44
C CYS A 77 -2.84 -16.32 -1.83
N ASN A 78 -2.92 -16.49 -0.51
CA ASN A 78 -2.35 -17.62 0.24
C ASN A 78 -0.88 -17.91 -0.10
N ILE A 79 -0.07 -16.86 -0.20
CA ILE A 79 1.37 -16.97 -0.48
C ILE A 79 2.18 -16.76 0.79
N SER A 80 3.25 -17.55 0.93
CA SER A 80 4.20 -17.37 2.04
C SER A 80 5.11 -16.17 1.81
N THR A 81 5.64 -15.58 2.89
CA THR A 81 6.63 -14.48 2.82
C THR A 81 7.84 -14.82 1.91
N PRO A 82 8.44 -16.02 1.97
CA PRO A 82 9.49 -16.39 1.01
C PRO A 82 9.02 -16.41 -0.45
N THR A 83 7.78 -16.82 -0.72
CA THR A 83 7.21 -16.82 -2.09
C THR A 83 6.99 -15.40 -2.59
N TYR A 84 6.46 -14.51 -1.75
CA TYR A 84 6.32 -13.09 -2.09
C TYR A 84 7.66 -12.48 -2.52
N TYR A 85 8.72 -12.67 -1.75
CA TYR A 85 10.04 -12.14 -2.13
C TYR A 85 10.64 -12.84 -3.35
N ARG A 86 10.34 -14.11 -3.60
CA ARG A 86 10.71 -14.76 -4.88
C ARG A 86 10.00 -14.10 -6.06
N GLN A 87 8.71 -13.76 -5.91
CA GLN A 87 7.91 -13.02 -6.90
C GLN A 87 8.33 -11.56 -7.07
N MET A 88 9.17 -10.99 -6.20
CA MET A 88 9.73 -9.64 -6.40
C MET A 88 11.11 -9.66 -7.06
N ARG A 89 11.80 -10.80 -7.06
CA ARG A 89 13.18 -10.86 -7.56
C ARG A 89 13.20 -10.82 -9.08
N PRO A 90 13.98 -9.93 -9.70
CA PRO A 90 14.16 -9.95 -11.13
C PRO A 90 14.80 -11.29 -11.53
N SER A 91 14.22 -11.92 -12.54
CA SER A 91 14.71 -13.18 -13.09
C SER A 91 15.50 -12.87 -14.36
N TYR A 92 16.61 -13.57 -14.57
CA TYR A 92 17.46 -13.34 -15.74
C TYR A 92 17.82 -14.66 -16.41
N LYS A 93 17.95 -14.64 -17.73
CA LYS A 93 18.45 -15.76 -18.53
C LYS A 93 19.53 -15.25 -19.47
N ILE A 94 20.53 -16.09 -19.76
CA ILE A 94 21.55 -15.79 -20.76
C ILE A 94 21.03 -16.24 -22.12
N VAL A 95 20.99 -15.31 -23.08
CA VAL A 95 20.64 -15.56 -24.48
C VAL A 95 21.70 -14.88 -25.34
N ASN A 96 22.42 -15.64 -26.16
CA ASN A 96 23.52 -15.13 -27.01
C ASN A 96 24.54 -14.28 -26.22
N ASP A 97 25.05 -14.81 -25.09
CA ASP A 97 25.98 -14.16 -24.16
C ASP A 97 25.50 -12.84 -23.55
N LYS A 98 24.21 -12.52 -23.67
CA LYS A 98 23.59 -11.34 -23.06
C LYS A 98 22.65 -11.77 -21.94
N LYS A 99 22.73 -11.04 -20.81
CA LYS A 99 21.80 -11.17 -19.70
C LYS A 99 20.47 -10.50 -20.10
N VAL A 100 19.44 -11.31 -20.31
CA VAL A 100 18.08 -10.85 -20.65
C VAL A 100 17.19 -11.03 -19.43
N GLU A 101 16.42 -10.01 -19.08
CA GLU A 101 15.41 -10.10 -18.03
C GLU A 101 14.26 -10.99 -18.49
N VAL A 102 13.87 -11.93 -17.63
CA VAL A 102 12.72 -12.80 -17.82
C VAL A 102 11.56 -12.17 -17.05
N PRO A 103 10.54 -11.65 -17.75
CA PRO A 103 9.36 -11.11 -17.07
C PRO A 103 8.73 -12.20 -16.21
N GLN A 104 8.44 -11.87 -14.95
CA GLN A 104 7.65 -12.78 -14.13
C GLN A 104 6.24 -12.87 -14.70
N SER A 105 5.83 -14.09 -15.03
CA SER A 105 4.50 -14.35 -15.53
C SER A 105 3.54 -14.47 -14.34
N PHE A 106 2.85 -13.38 -14.03
CA PHE A 106 1.68 -13.40 -13.16
C PHE A 106 0.45 -13.81 -13.98
N SER A 107 -0.38 -14.69 -13.42
CA SER A 107 -1.69 -15.00 -13.95
C SER A 107 -2.61 -13.77 -13.96
N ASN A 108 -3.67 -13.80 -14.75
CA ASN A 108 -4.65 -12.69 -14.78
C ASN A 108 -5.32 -12.48 -13.41
N ALA A 109 -5.54 -13.57 -12.67
CA ALA A 109 -6.08 -13.52 -11.31
C ALA A 109 -5.12 -12.83 -10.34
N GLU A 110 -3.82 -13.19 -10.37
CA GLU A 110 -2.81 -12.52 -9.54
C GLU A 110 -2.68 -11.04 -9.90
N LYS A 111 -2.67 -10.68 -11.18
CA LYS A 111 -2.63 -9.27 -11.62
C LYS A 111 -3.84 -8.49 -11.11
N TYR A 112 -5.03 -9.10 -11.13
CA TYR A 112 -6.22 -8.50 -10.57
C TYR A 112 -6.07 -8.29 -9.05
N MET A 113 -5.61 -9.30 -8.32
CA MET A 113 -5.42 -9.21 -6.87
C MET A 113 -4.36 -8.18 -6.47
N ILE A 114 -3.24 -8.10 -7.21
CA ILE A 114 -2.20 -7.08 -7.00
C ILE A 114 -2.80 -5.68 -7.09
N ARG A 115 -3.58 -5.41 -8.14
CA ARG A 115 -4.25 -4.10 -8.31
C ARG A 115 -5.26 -3.84 -7.21
N LYS A 116 -6.15 -4.80 -6.95
CA LYS A 116 -7.19 -4.66 -5.92
C LYS A 116 -6.60 -4.33 -4.55
N VAL A 117 -5.60 -5.10 -4.11
CA VAL A 117 -4.94 -4.88 -2.81
C VAL A 117 -4.24 -3.53 -2.77
N LEU A 118 -3.61 -3.12 -3.88
CA LEU A 118 -2.97 -1.80 -3.96
C LEU A 118 -4.00 -0.67 -3.85
N ASP A 119 -5.12 -0.77 -4.58
CA ASP A 119 -6.18 0.23 -4.58
C ASP A 119 -6.79 0.38 -3.17
N ASP A 120 -7.06 -0.75 -2.49
CA ASP A 120 -7.61 -0.78 -1.14
C ASP A 120 -6.67 -0.07 -0.13
N ILE A 121 -5.36 -0.33 -0.20
CA ILE A 121 -4.37 0.27 0.69
C ILE A 121 -4.15 1.75 0.36
N PHE A 122 -4.10 2.07 -0.92
CA PHE A 122 -3.90 3.45 -1.37
C PHE A 122 -5.07 4.34 -0.99
N LYS A 123 -6.30 3.81 -1.03
CA LYS A 123 -7.49 4.49 -0.51
C LYS A 123 -7.32 4.86 0.96
N GLY A 124 -6.93 3.92 1.81
CA GLY A 124 -6.68 4.19 3.24
C GLY A 124 -5.56 5.22 3.44
N PHE A 125 -4.49 5.16 2.64
CA PHE A 125 -3.42 6.15 2.65
C PHE A 125 -3.93 7.55 2.28
N CYS A 126 -4.77 7.67 1.25
CA CYS A 126 -5.37 8.94 0.86
C CYS A 126 -6.27 9.51 1.96
N ASP A 127 -7.09 8.67 2.60
CA ASP A 127 -7.95 9.09 3.72
C ASP A 127 -7.10 9.63 4.88
N PHE A 128 -6.03 8.91 5.26
CA PHE A 128 -5.07 9.41 6.25
C PHE A 128 -4.41 10.73 5.83
N TYR A 129 -4.00 10.86 4.57
CA TYR A 129 -3.33 12.07 4.08
C TYR A 129 -4.25 13.30 4.16
N VAL A 130 -5.54 13.13 3.86
CA VAL A 130 -6.54 14.19 4.01
C VAL A 130 -6.65 14.63 5.48
N ASP A 131 -6.78 13.67 6.41
CA ASP A 131 -6.86 13.96 7.85
C ASP A 131 -5.57 14.61 8.38
N PHE A 132 -4.42 14.09 7.97
CA PHE A 132 -3.11 14.62 8.34
C PHE A 132 -2.94 16.06 7.87
N ARG A 133 -3.33 16.36 6.63
CA ARG A 133 -3.27 17.72 6.09
C ARG A 133 -4.18 18.67 6.88
N ALA A 134 -5.42 18.26 7.13
CA ALA A 134 -6.39 19.07 7.87
C ALA A 134 -5.95 19.37 9.30
N ALA A 135 -5.16 18.49 9.93
CA ALA A 135 -4.61 18.70 11.27
C ALA A 135 -3.41 19.68 11.30
N THR A 136 -2.83 20.00 10.15
CA THR A 136 -1.63 20.85 10.02
C THR A 136 -1.89 22.24 9.43
N GLU A 137 -3.12 22.50 8.98
CA GLU A 137 -3.62 23.81 8.53
C GLU A 137 -4.31 24.55 9.69
#